data_AF-A0A8S3CZ35-F1
#
_entry.id   AF-A0A8S3CZ35-F1
#
_cell.length_a   1.000
_cell.length_b   1.000
_cell.length_c   1.000
_cell.angle_alpha   90.00
_cell.angle_beta   90.00
_cell.angle_gamma   90.00
#
_symmetry.space_group_name_H-M   'P 1'
#
loop_
_entity.id
_entity.type
_entity.pdbx_description
1 polymer ?
#
loop_
_entity_poly.entity_id
_entity_poly.type
_entity_poly.pdbx_seq_one_letter_code
_entity_poly.pdbx_strand_id
1 'polypeptide(L)' 'YLDLSNNELQHIPRSENDQYSNLVKLALSNNQIHRLALTDIRAYPRLQQLDLSSNRLQYVD' A
#
# COMPACT_ATOMS: atom_id res chain seq x y z
N TYR A 1 -6.45 -6.12 -8.68
CA TYR A 1 -5.56 -6.78 -7.71
C TYR A 1 -4.14 -6.47 -8.12
N LEU A 2 -3.27 -6.11 -7.19
CA LEU A 2 -1.87 -5.77 -7.42
C LEU A 2 -1.06 -6.42 -6.30
N ASP A 3 -0.06 -7.21 -6.68
CA ASP A 3 0.87 -7.82 -5.75
C ASP A 3 2.25 -7.20 -5.94
N LEU A 4 2.75 -6.60 -4.86
CA LEU A 4 4.07 -6.00 -4.74
C LEU A 4 4.82 -6.59 -3.55
N SER A 5 4.43 -7.79 -3.12
CA SER A 5 5.08 -8.50 -2.02
C SER A 5 6.52 -8.86 -2.36
N ASN A 6 7.37 -8.96 -1.33
CA ASN A 6 8.79 -9.34 -1.45
C ASN A 6 9.61 -8.34 -2.28
N ASN A 7 9.44 -7.05 -2.01
CA ASN A 7 10.26 -5.98 -2.56
C ASN A 7 10.95 -5.20 -1.42
N GLU A 8 11.60 -4.10 -1.78
CA GLU A 8 12.28 -3.21 -0.85
C GLU A 8 11.51 -1.89 -0.65
N LEU A 9 10.18 -1.91 -0.80
CA LEU A 9 9.36 -0.71 -0.71
C LEU A 9 9.41 -0.15 0.71
N GLN A 10 9.79 1.12 0.83
CA GLN A 10 9.79 1.86 2.10
C GLN A 10 8.49 2.66 2.32
N HIS A 11 7.72 2.86 1.25
CA HIS A 11 6.46 3.58 1.23
C HIS A 11 5.44 2.85 0.36
N ILE A 12 4.15 3.10 0.62
CA ILE A 12 3.07 2.62 -0.24
C ILE A 12 3.16 3.39 -1.56
N PRO A 13 3.17 2.72 -2.72
CA PRO A 13 3.21 3.41 -4.01
C PRO A 13 1.98 4.31 -4.14
N ARG A 14 2.13 5.44 -4.82
CA ARG A 14 1.04 6.37 -5.12
C ARG A 14 1.01 6.58 -6.63
N SER A 15 -0.18 6.75 -7.20
CA SER A 15 -0.33 7.18 -8.59
C SER A 15 -0.99 8.54 -8.62
N GLU A 16 -0.42 9.45 -9.41
CA GLU A 16 -0.95 10.80 -9.61
C GLU A 16 -2.09 10.84 -10.65
N ASN A 17 -2.26 9.75 -11.43
CA ASN A 17 -3.18 9.72 -12.59
C ASN A 17 -4.31 8.69 -12.43
N ASP A 18 -4.83 8.50 -11.21
CA ASP A 18 -5.95 7.58 -10.91
C ASP A 18 -5.73 6.13 -11.39
N GLN A 19 -4.47 5.72 -11.62
CA GLN A 19 -4.13 4.42 -12.21
C GLN A 19 -4.62 3.24 -11.35
N TYR A 20 -4.78 3.47 -10.05
CA TYR A 20 -5.25 2.47 -9.09
C TYR A 20 -6.70 2.67 -8.65
N SER A 21 -7.47 3.51 -9.35
CA SER A 21 -8.88 3.79 -9.05
C SER A 21 -9.77 2.54 -9.02
N ASN A 22 -9.42 1.52 -9.80
CA ASN A 22 -10.12 0.22 -9.86
C ASN A 22 -9.50 -0.87 -8.97
N LEU A 23 -8.46 -0.54 -8.19
CA LEU A 23 -7.75 -1.53 -7.40
C LEU A 23 -8.57 -1.91 -6.15
N VAL A 24 -8.98 -3.17 -6.08
CA VAL A 24 -9.74 -3.71 -4.94
C VAL A 24 -8.85 -4.37 -3.88
N LYS A 25 -7.67 -4.84 -4.29
CA LYS A 25 -6.75 -5.58 -3.43
C LYS A 25 -5.31 -5.19 -3.73
N LEU A 26 -4.54 -4.91 -2.68
CA LEU A 26 -3.13 -4.52 -2.74
C LEU A 26 -2.34 -5.37 -1.72
N ALA A 27 -1.40 -6.18 -2.21
CA ALA A 27 -0.50 -6.94 -1.38
C ALA A 27 0.88 -6.27 -1.36
N LEU A 28 1.35 -5.91 -0.16
CA LEU A 28 2.63 -5.26 0.11
C LEU A 28 3.42 -6.05 1.17
N SER A 29 3.13 -7.35 1.32
CA SER A 29 3.77 -8.18 2.34
C SER A 29 5.28 -8.29 2.11
N ASN A 30 6.06 -8.47 3.17
CA ASN A 30 7.52 -8.64 3.09
C ASN A 30 8.20 -7.46 2.36
N ASN A 31 7.97 -6.25 2.86
CA ASN A 31 8.61 -5.02 2.39
C ASN A 31 9.26 -4.28 3.58
N GLN A 32 9.66 -3.02 3.40
CA GLN A 32 10.32 -2.20 4.41
C GLN A 32 9.49 -0.96 4.79
N ILE A 33 8.16 -1.03 4.63
CA ILE A 33 7.26 0.08 4.90
C ILE A 33 7.23 0.36 6.40
N HIS A 34 7.54 1.60 6.77
CA HIS A 34 7.69 2.01 8.18
C HIS A 34 6.58 2.95 8.65
N ARG A 35 5.86 3.56 7.71
CA ARG A 35 4.72 4.45 7.97
C ARG A 35 3.55 4.14 7.05
N LEU A 36 2.36 4.19 7.61
CA LEU A 36 1.09 4.23 6.88
C LEU A 36 0.39 5.55 7.19
N ALA A 37 0.11 6.36 6.18
CA ALA A 37 -0.69 7.57 6.34
C ALA A 37 -2.06 7.42 5.65
N LEU A 38 -3.10 8.09 6.16
CA LEU A 38 -4.43 8.16 5.51
C LEU A 38 -4.34 8.58 4.03
N THR A 39 -3.38 9.45 3.71
CA THR A 39 -3.13 9.91 2.34
C THR A 39 -2.60 8.82 1.40
N ASP A 40 -1.92 7.78 1.93
CA ASP A 40 -1.49 6.63 1.13
C ASP A 40 -2.67 5.82 0.62
N ILE A 41 -3.71 5.70 1.43
CA ILE A 41 -4.88 4.87 1.15
C ILE A 41 -5.90 5.62 0.27
N ARG A 42 -5.91 6.96 0.33
CA ARG A 42 -6.78 7.81 -0.51
C ARG A 42 -6.54 7.63 -2.01
N ALA A 43 -5.33 7.24 -2.42
CA ALA A 43 -5.02 6.92 -3.82
C ALA A 43 -5.74 5.66 -4.34
N TYR A 44 -6.38 4.89 -3.45
CA TYR A 44 -7.03 3.62 -3.75
C TYR A 44 -8.51 3.64 -3.33
N PRO A 45 -9.38 4.42 -4.01
CA PRO A 45 -10.76 4.68 -3.57
C PRO A 45 -11.66 3.44 -3.54
N ARG A 46 -11.28 2.35 -4.23
CA ARG A 46 -12.03 1.08 -4.26
C ARG A 46 -11.35 -0.05 -3.49
N LEU A 47 -10.29 0.24 -2.73
CA LEU A 47 -9.53 -0.78 -2.00
C LEU A 47 -10.37 -1.38 -0.88
N GLN A 48 -10.42 -2.70 -0.84
CA GLN A 48 -11.11 -3.47 0.18
C GLN A 48 -10.15 -4.36 0.98
N GLN A 49 -8.99 -4.70 0.42
CA GLN A 49 -7.99 -5.53 1.07
C GLN A 49 -6.60 -4.93 0.89
N LEU A 50 -5.91 -4.73 2.01
CA LEU A 50 -4.53 -4.25 2.08
C LEU A 50 -3.74 -5.19 2.98
N ASP A 51 -2.75 -5.87 2.40
CA ASP A 51 -1.83 -6.72 3.17
C ASP A 51 -0.50 -6.00 3.36
N LEU A 52 -0.18 -5.66 4.61
CA LEU A 52 1.07 -5.03 5.03
C LEU A 52 1.89 -5.94 5.96
N SER A 53 1.61 -7.25 5.98
CA SER A 53 2.32 -8.20 6.81
C SER A 53 3.83 -8.20 6.54
N SER A 54 4.63 -8.51 7.56
CA SER A 54 6.09 -8.54 7.46
C SER A 54 6.72 -7.23 6.91
N ASN A 55 6.18 -6.09 7.35
CA ASN A 55 6.78 -4.76 7.15
C ASN A 55 7.40 -4.24 8.46
N ARG A 56 7.90 -3.00 8.45
CA ARG A 56 8.54 -2.34 9.61
C ARG A 56 7.66 -1.22 10.17
N LEU A 57 6.34 -1.37 10.12
CA LEU A 57 5.39 -0.33 10.51
C LEU A 57 5.59 0.08 11.97
N GLN A 58 5.92 1.36 12.18
CA GLN A 58 6.08 1.97 13.49
C GLN A 58 5.03 3.04 13.76
N TYR A 59 4.44 3.60 12.70
CA TYR A 59 3.48 4.70 12.80
C TYR A 59 2.32 4.52 11.82
N VAL A 60 1.12 4.79 12.33
CA VAL A 60 -0.15 4.84 11.58
C VAL A 60 -0.87 6.11 12.01
N ASP A 61 -1.25 6.96 11.05
CA ASP A 61 -2.16 8.10 11.26
C ASP A 61 -3.56 7.85 10.71
#